data_AF-E6MRD6-F1
#
_entry.id   AF-E6MRD6-F1
#
_cell.length_a   1.000
_cell.length_b   1.000
_cell.length_c   1.000
_cell.angle_alpha   90.00
_cell.angle_beta   90.00
_cell.angle_gamma   90.00
#
_symmetry.space_group_name_H-M   'P 1'
#
loop_
_entity.id
_entity.type
_entity.pdbx_description
1 polymer ?
#
loop_
_entity_poly.entity_id
_entity_poly.type
_entity_poly.pdbx_seq_one_letter_code
_entity_poly.pdbx_strand_id
1 'polypeptide(L)'
;IVDNVPLVAGCMGMYPVEALGDMAVDGVFWQLLAYCAGVGGSILIIGSAAGVVVMGLEKITFGWYMKRISWIALLGYLAGILSYFIIRSTILPTAL
;
A
#
# COMPACT_ATOMS: atom_id res chain seq x y z
N ILE A 1 -0.97 16.33 5.43
CA ILE A 1 -0.70 15.22 4.48
C ILE A 1 -0.46 14.01 5.34
N VAL A 2 -1.38 13.04 5.33
CA VAL A 2 -1.19 11.77 6.02
C VAL A 2 -0.31 10.94 5.08
N ASP A 3 0.93 10.70 5.50
CA ASP A 3 1.90 9.91 4.73
C ASP A 3 1.86 8.45 5.20
N ASN A 4 2.38 7.54 4.39
CA ASN A 4 2.36 6.10 4.67
C ASN A 4 3.17 5.74 5.93
N VAL A 5 4.29 6.41 6.19
CA VAL A 5 5.17 6.17 7.35
C VAL A 5 4.47 6.40 8.70
N PRO A 6 3.86 7.59 8.97
CA PRO A 6 3.14 7.81 10.21
C PRO A 6 1.88 6.93 10.34
N LEU A 7 1.26 6.53 9.22
CA LEU A 7 0.12 5.60 9.25
C LEU A 7 0.56 4.21 9.72
N VAL A 8 1.64 3.67 9.15
CA VAL A 8 2.21 2.37 9.56
C VAL A 8 2.70 2.44 11.02
N ALA A 9 3.38 3.51 11.41
CA ALA A 9 3.82 3.72 12.79
C ALA A 9 2.64 3.79 13.79
N GLY A 10 1.52 4.41 13.39
CA GLY A 10 0.28 4.40 14.18
C GLY A 10 -0.31 2.99 14.35
N CYS A 11 -0.29 2.19 13.28
CA CYS A 11 -0.76 0.80 13.34
C CYS A 11 0.13 -0.10 14.21
N MET A 12 1.43 0.20 14.34
CA MET A 12 2.33 -0.52 15.26
C MET A 12 1.94 -0.36 16.75
N GLY A 13 1.16 0.67 17.10
CA GLY A 13 0.58 0.83 18.44
C GLY A 13 -0.78 0.14 18.63
N MET A 14 -1.40 -0.40 17.56
CA MET A 14 -2.74 -0.99 17.59
C MET A 14 -2.73 -2.52 17.68
N TYR A 15 -1.65 -3.17 17.25
CA TYR A 15 -1.51 -4.63 17.23
C TYR A 15 -0.21 -5.06 17.93
N PRO A 16 -0.23 -6.13 18.75
CA PRO A 16 0.99 -6.65 19.36
C PRO A 16 1.94 -7.19 18.28
N VAL A 17 3.21 -6.80 18.35
CA VAL A 17 4.27 -7.44 17.58
C VAL A 17 4.64 -8.73 18.29
N GLU A 18 4.20 -9.86 17.73
CA GLU A 18 4.44 -11.18 18.33
C GLU A 18 5.83 -11.72 17.94
N ALA A 19 6.32 -12.73 18.66
CA ALA A 19 7.63 -13.34 18.36
C ALA A 19 7.56 -14.39 17.23
N LEU A 20 6.36 -14.90 16.91
CA LEU A 20 6.10 -15.98 15.96
C LEU A 20 4.72 -15.76 15.32
N GLY A 21 4.55 -16.14 14.05
CA GLY A 21 3.27 -16.06 13.33
C GLY A 21 3.15 -14.86 12.38
N ASP A 22 1.94 -14.59 11.87
CA ASP A 22 1.71 -13.58 10.82
C ASP A 22 1.99 -12.14 11.26
N MET A 23 1.91 -11.85 12.56
CA MET A 23 2.23 -10.56 13.18
C MET A 23 3.65 -10.48 13.76
N ALA A 24 4.50 -11.46 13.45
CA ALA A 24 5.92 -11.42 13.79
C ALA A 24 6.65 -10.24 13.14
N VAL A 25 7.85 -9.91 13.61
CA VAL A 25 8.73 -8.96 12.91
C VAL A 25 8.96 -9.46 11.49
N ASP A 26 8.77 -8.59 10.50
CA ASP A 26 8.75 -8.93 9.05
C ASP A 26 7.68 -9.93 8.63
N GLY A 27 6.69 -10.17 9.49
CA GLY A 27 5.54 -11.02 9.22
C GLY A 27 4.67 -10.50 8.09
N VAL A 28 3.90 -11.44 7.55
CA VAL A 28 2.88 -11.27 6.52
C VAL A 28 2.03 -10.01 6.70
N PHE A 29 1.56 -9.81 7.93
CA PHE A 29 0.64 -8.74 8.27
C PHE A 29 1.29 -7.38 8.03
N TRP A 30 2.53 -7.18 8.50
CA TRP A 30 3.25 -5.93 8.36
C TRP A 30 3.68 -5.65 6.92
N GLN A 31 4.07 -6.68 6.17
CA GLN A 31 4.41 -6.56 4.75
C GLN A 31 3.19 -6.11 3.91
N LEU A 32 2.04 -6.76 4.12
CA LEU A 32 0.79 -6.39 3.44
C LEU A 32 0.27 -5.04 3.91
N LEU A 33 0.36 -4.72 5.20
CA LEU A 33 -0.04 -3.43 5.75
C LEU A 33 0.80 -2.29 5.16
N ALA A 34 2.12 -2.46 5.06
CA ALA A 34 3.00 -1.50 4.41
C ALA A 34 2.67 -1.34 2.91
N TYR A 35 2.40 -2.45 2.21
CA TYR A 35 1.97 -2.41 0.80
C TYR A 35 0.64 -1.66 0.62
N CYS A 36 -0.36 -1.95 1.45
CA CYS A 36 -1.66 -1.29 1.45
C CYS A 36 -1.52 0.22 1.75
N ALA A 37 -0.75 0.58 2.77
CA ALA A 37 -0.52 1.97 3.16
C ALA A 37 0.27 2.74 2.10
N GLY A 38 1.28 2.12 1.48
CA GLY A 38 2.14 2.74 0.48
C GLY A 38 1.49 2.84 -0.90
N VAL A 39 1.08 1.70 -1.47
CA VAL A 39 0.57 1.62 -2.86
C VAL A 39 -0.91 1.96 -2.92
N GLY A 40 -1.70 1.50 -1.94
CA GLY A 40 -3.16 1.72 -1.91
C GLY A 40 -3.55 3.20 -1.84
N GLY A 41 -2.75 4.02 -1.16
CA GLY A 41 -2.95 5.48 -1.12
C GLY A 41 -2.95 6.14 -2.50
N SER A 42 -2.28 5.55 -3.50
CA SER A 42 -2.19 6.11 -4.86
C SER A 42 -3.41 5.78 -5.75
N ILE A 43 -4.35 4.95 -5.29
CA ILE A 43 -5.60 4.66 -6.03
C ILE A 43 -6.42 5.94 -6.20
N LEU A 44 -6.38 6.83 -5.22
CA LEU A 44 -6.93 8.17 -5.31
C LEU A 44 -5.77 9.16 -5.45
N ILE A 45 -5.88 10.10 -6.38
CA ILE A 45 -4.83 11.11 -6.61
C ILE A 45 -4.48 11.96 -5.37
N ILE A 46 -5.38 12.03 -4.38
CA ILE A 46 -5.15 12.77 -3.13
C ILE A 46 -4.55 11.94 -2.00
N GLY A 47 -4.44 10.61 -2.15
CA GLY A 47 -3.99 9.73 -1.08
C GLY A 47 -2.46 9.60 -0.96
N SER A 48 -1.70 10.40 -1.72
CA SER A 48 -0.25 10.52 -1.61
C SER A 48 0.22 11.95 -1.90
N ALA A 49 1.31 12.37 -1.27
CA ALA A 49 1.93 13.67 -1.51
C ALA A 49 2.27 13.89 -3.00
N ALA A 50 2.77 12.86 -3.68
CA ALA A 50 3.11 12.92 -5.11
C ALA A 50 1.87 13.23 -5.97
N GLY A 51 0.72 12.64 -5.66
CA GLY A 51 -0.51 12.86 -6.41
C GLY A 51 -1.08 14.26 -6.22
N VAL A 52 -1.03 14.81 -4.99
CA VAL A 52 -1.44 16.20 -4.71
C VAL A 52 -0.53 17.20 -5.42
N VAL A 53 0.79 16.95 -5.47
CA VAL A 53 1.74 17.78 -6.21
C VAL A 53 1.45 17.76 -7.71
N VAL A 54 1.21 16.57 -8.28
CA VAL A 54 0.83 16.42 -9.70
C VAL A 54 -0.48 17.13 -10.01
N MET A 55 -1.49 17.09 -9.13
CA MET A 55 -2.72 17.88 -9.32
C MET A 55 -2.43 19.37 -9.43
N GLY A 56 -1.49 19.88 -8.63
CA GLY A 56 -1.10 21.28 -8.65
C GLY A 56 -0.33 21.69 -9.91
N LEU A 57 0.59 20.83 -10.36
CA LEU A 57 1.44 21.10 -11.53
C LEU A 57 0.69 20.94 -12.86
N GLU A 58 -0.03 19.81 -13.04
CA GLU A 58 -0.71 19.46 -14.29
C GLU A 58 -2.17 19.95 -14.33
N LYS A 59 -2.65 20.61 -13.26
CA LYS A 59 -4.05 21.05 -13.09
C LYS A 59 -5.09 19.94 -13.33
N ILE A 60 -4.72 18.70 -13.01
CA ILE A 60 -5.61 17.54 -13.11
C ILE A 60 -6.63 17.62 -11.98
N THR A 61 -7.90 17.38 -12.29
CA THR A 61 -8.96 17.35 -11.28
C THR A 61 -9.12 15.96 -10.67
N PHE A 62 -9.50 15.92 -9.39
CA PHE A 62 -9.79 14.66 -8.69
C PHE A 62 -10.81 13.79 -9.42
N GLY A 63 -11.91 14.38 -9.90
CA GLY A 63 -12.96 13.66 -10.61
C GLY A 63 -12.50 13.07 -11.96
N TRP A 64 -11.59 13.74 -12.67
CA TRP A 64 -11.02 13.20 -13.90
C TRP A 64 -10.13 12.00 -13.62
N TYR A 65 -9.25 12.10 -12.62
CA TYR A 65 -8.35 11.01 -12.23
C TYR A 65 -9.14 9.79 -11.76
N MET A 66 -10.16 10.00 -10.92
CA MET A 66 -11.02 8.93 -10.42
C MET A 66 -11.65 8.13 -11.56
N LYS A 67 -12.14 8.81 -12.61
CA LYS A 67 -12.79 8.13 -13.74
C LYS A 67 -11.82 7.46 -14.69
N ARG A 68 -10.63 8.03 -14.93
CA ARG A 68 -9.72 7.57 -15.99
C ARG A 68 -8.51 6.77 -15.51
N ILE A 69 -7.99 7.05 -14.32
CA ILE A 69 -6.71 6.51 -13.84
C ILE A 69 -6.91 5.60 -12.62
N SER A 70 -7.85 5.90 -11.71
CA SER A 70 -8.02 5.09 -10.49
C SER A 70 -8.27 3.61 -10.78
N TRP A 71 -8.96 3.25 -11.87
CA TRP A 71 -9.15 1.85 -12.23
C TRP A 71 -7.84 1.17 -12.68
N ILE A 72 -6.95 1.91 -13.36
CA ILE A 72 -5.62 1.43 -13.77
C ILE A 72 -4.74 1.26 -12.52
N ALA A 73 -4.77 2.25 -11.62
CA ALA A 73 -4.06 2.18 -10.35
C ALA A 73 -4.54 0.99 -9.50
N LEU A 74 -5.85 0.73 -9.49
CA LEU A 74 -6.45 -0.42 -8.82
C LEU A 74 -6.02 -1.75 -9.46
N LEU A 75 -5.95 -1.83 -10.78
CA LEU A 75 -5.41 -3.03 -11.46
C LEU A 75 -3.94 -3.26 -11.11
N GLY A 76 -3.12 -2.20 -11.08
CA GLY A 76 -1.73 -2.28 -10.63
C GLY A 76 -1.60 -2.75 -9.19
N TYR A 77 -2.49 -2.27 -8.31
CA TYR A 77 -2.58 -2.71 -6.92
C TYR A 77 -2.93 -4.20 -6.80
N LEU A 78 -3.92 -4.67 -7.56
CA LEU A 78 -4.28 -6.10 -7.59
C LEU A 78 -3.16 -6.96 -8.17
N ALA A 79 -2.49 -6.50 -9.22
CA ALA A 79 -1.34 -7.18 -9.82
C ALA A 79 -0.17 -7.27 -8.83
N GLY A 80 0.08 -6.24 -8.02
CA GLY A 80 1.10 -6.27 -6.98
C GLY A 80 0.78 -7.24 -5.85
N ILE A 81 -0.47 -7.29 -5.37
CA ILE A 81 -0.91 -8.31 -4.41
C ILE A 81 -0.73 -9.72 -4.98
N LEU A 82 -1.13 -9.95 -6.24
CA LEU A 82 -0.97 -11.24 -6.88
C LEU A 82 0.51 -11.62 -7.02
N SER A 83 1.37 -10.66 -7.39
CA SER A 83 2.81 -10.87 -7.49
C SER A 83 3.42 -11.20 -6.13
N TYR A 84 3.00 -10.50 -5.07
CA TYR A 84 3.42 -10.79 -3.70
C TYR A 84 2.98 -12.21 -3.28
N PHE A 85 1.74 -12.60 -3.60
CA PHE A 85 1.25 -13.94 -3.34
C PHE A 85 2.07 -15.01 -4.07
N ILE A 86 2.40 -14.79 -5.35
CA ILE A 86 3.23 -15.71 -6.14
C ILE A 86 4.64 -15.79 -5.55
N ILE A 87 5.29 -14.65 -5.28
CA ILE A 87 6.65 -14.61 -4.72
C ILE A 87 6.68 -15.35 -3.37
N ARG A 88 5.70 -15.11 -2.50
CA ARG A 88 5.69 -15.79 -1.20
C ARG A 88 5.34 -17.27 -1.32
N SER A 89 4.44 -17.66 -2.22
CA SER A 89 4.08 -19.07 -2.39
C SER A 89 5.17 -19.89 -3.09
N THR A 90 5.99 -19.29 -3.95
CA THR A 90 6.95 -20.04 -4.78
C THR A 90 8.42 -19.82 -4.42
N ILE A 91 8.80 -18.61 -3.97
CA ILE A 91 10.21 -18.24 -3.76
C ILE A 91 10.56 -18.23 -2.27
N LEU A 92 9.63 -17.80 -1.41
CA LEU A 92 9.80 -17.73 0.05
C LEU A 92 8.74 -18.58 0.79
N PRO A 93 8.70 -19.92 0.56
CA PRO A 93 7.63 -20.78 1.10
C PRO A 93 7.69 -20.95 2.63
N THR A 94 8.83 -20.67 3.25
CA THR A 94 9.04 -20.82 4.69
C THR A 94 9.24 -19.44 5.31
N ALA A 95 8.24 -19.00 6.07
CA ALA A 95 8.49 -18.04 7.15
C ALA A 95 9.51 -18.69 8.10
N LEU A 96 10.69 -18.08 8.23
CA LEU A 96 11.59 -18.32 9.36
C LEU A 96 11.19 -17.36 10.48
#